data_AF-A0A653H2I3-F1
#
_entry.id   AF-A0A653H2I3-F1
#
_cell.length_a   1.000
_cell.length_b   1.000
_cell.length_c   1.000
_cell.angle_alpha   90.00
_cell.angle_beta   90.00
_cell.angle_gamma   90.00
#
_symmetry.space_group_name_H-M   'P 1'
#
loop_
_entity.id
_entity.type
_entity.pdbx_description
1 polymer ?
#
loop_
_entity_poly.entity_id
_entity_poly.type
_entity_poly.pdbx_seq_one_letter_code
_entity_poly.pdbx_strand_id
1 'polypeptide(L)'
;MKIILLLLFSLCYVNAFKNFINDGLSFQRVNKNKKIYFRRKNSRNKFTQKYRTINSLNALDDDVKKVIAKQLSVDEDKIKNESNFIKDLGADSLDSVELIMALEEKFNVTISDQDALKITSVQEAIDFIEKNQKKDT
;
A
#
# COMPACT_ATOMS: atom_id res chain seq x y z
N MET A 1 15.65 46.80 10.60
CA MET A 1 14.61 45.81 10.91
C MET A 1 14.80 44.42 10.27
N LYS A 2 15.60 44.23 9.20
CA LYS A 2 15.82 42.91 8.56
C LYS A 2 16.88 41.99 9.22
N ILE A 3 17.74 42.50 10.11
CA ILE A 3 18.82 41.71 10.76
C ILE A 3 18.32 40.86 11.96
N ILE A 4 17.25 41.29 12.63
CA ILE A 4 16.68 40.55 13.78
C ILE A 4 15.98 39.25 13.33
N LEU A 5 15.40 39.21 12.13
CA LEU A 5 14.78 37.98 11.60
C LEU A 5 15.82 36.89 11.26
N LEU A 6 17.02 37.26 10.81
CA LEU A 6 18.05 36.27 10.43
C LEU A 6 18.73 35.60 11.64
N LEU A 7 18.84 36.29 12.77
CA LEU A 7 19.40 35.71 14.00
C LEU A 7 18.42 34.76 14.72
N LEU A 8 17.11 34.96 14.55
CA LEU A 8 16.10 34.04 15.09
C LEU A 8 16.01 32.73 14.30
N PHE A 9 16.37 32.74 13.01
CA PHE A 9 16.43 31.51 12.20
C PHE A 9 17.64 30.62 12.54
N SER A 10 18.79 31.18 12.93
CA SER A 10 19.99 30.39 13.27
C SER A 10 19.92 29.78 14.67
N LEU A 11 19.38 30.50 15.66
CA LEU A 11 19.18 29.99 17.02
C LEU A 11 18.12 28.87 17.09
N CYS A 12 17.12 28.92 16.21
CA CYS A 12 16.13 27.85 16.09
C CYS A 12 16.76 26.56 15.53
N TYR A 13 17.70 26.69 14.60
CA TYR A 13 18.36 25.56 13.94
C TYR A 13 19.32 24.80 14.87
N VAL A 14 20.12 25.52 15.68
CA VAL A 14 21.11 24.92 16.59
C VAL A 14 20.44 24.14 17.74
N ASN A 15 19.30 24.63 18.25
CA ASN A 15 18.57 23.95 19.33
C ASN A 15 17.80 22.70 18.86
N ALA A 16 17.38 22.68 17.59
CA ALA A 16 16.71 21.51 17.01
C ALA A 16 17.67 20.33 16.80
N PHE A 17 18.96 20.58 16.51
CA PHE A 17 19.95 19.54 16.23
C PHE A 17 20.48 18.83 17.48
N LYS A 18 20.63 19.54 18.61
CA LYS A 18 21.07 18.93 19.89
C LYS A 18 20.10 17.87 20.43
N ASN A 19 18.81 17.98 20.11
CA ASN A 19 17.79 17.01 20.54
C ASN A 19 17.76 15.73 19.69
N PHE A 20 18.45 15.69 18.54
CA PHE A 20 18.40 14.55 17.63
C PHE A 20 19.44 13.46 17.97
N ILE A 21 20.57 13.81 18.59
CA ILE A 21 21.66 12.87 18.86
C ILE A 21 21.47 12.08 20.17
N ASN A 22 20.62 12.55 21.10
CA ASN A 22 20.48 11.96 22.45
C ASN A 22 19.55 10.73 22.57
N ASP A 23 18.77 10.39 21.53
CA ASP A 23 17.81 9.29 21.62
C ASP A 23 18.43 7.97 21.10
N GLY A 24 19.28 7.38 21.95
CA GLY A 24 19.84 6.04 21.76
C GLY A 24 18.75 4.98 21.54
N LEU A 25 18.77 4.36 20.37
CA LEU A 25 17.87 3.28 19.97
C LEU A 25 18.36 1.94 20.53
N SER A 26 17.70 1.41 21.56
CA SER A 26 17.87 0.01 21.98
C SER A 26 16.69 -0.85 21.49
N PHE A 27 17.00 -1.90 20.72
CA PHE A 27 16.05 -2.85 20.15
C PHE A 27 15.75 -3.98 21.15
N GLN A 28 14.49 -4.40 21.32
CA GLN A 28 14.22 -5.78 21.74
C GLN A 28 12.83 -6.33 21.37
N ARG A 29 12.92 -7.52 20.72
CA ARG A 29 12.02 -8.68 20.66
C ARG A 29 10.69 -8.60 19.88
N VAL A 30 10.65 -9.40 18.81
CA VAL A 30 9.50 -9.70 17.94
C VAL A 30 8.63 -10.80 18.55
N ASN A 31 7.30 -10.65 18.52
CA ASN A 31 6.34 -11.73 18.84
C ASN A 31 5.64 -12.23 17.55
N LYS A 32 5.24 -13.51 17.54
CA LYS A 32 4.73 -14.34 16.44
C LYS A 32 3.54 -13.77 15.65
N ASN A 33 2.89 -12.70 16.13
CA ASN A 33 1.78 -12.02 15.42
C ASN A 33 2.23 -10.78 14.59
N LYS A 34 3.53 -10.69 14.23
CA LYS A 34 4.11 -9.68 13.32
C LYS A 34 3.71 -8.21 13.60
N LYS A 35 3.36 -7.85 14.85
CA LYS A 35 3.01 -6.49 15.24
C LYS A 35 4.20 -5.84 15.96
N ILE A 36 4.89 -4.92 15.27
CA ILE A 36 5.98 -4.14 15.85
C ILE A 36 5.37 -2.95 16.58
N TYR A 37 5.59 -2.88 17.90
CA TYR A 37 5.16 -1.75 18.71
C TYR A 37 6.34 -0.81 18.93
N PHE A 38 6.27 0.41 18.38
CA PHE A 38 7.19 1.48 18.77
C PHE A 38 6.60 2.25 19.97
N ARG A 39 7.13 2.01 21.18
CA ARG A 39 6.79 2.78 22.37
C ARG A 39 7.68 4.01 22.48
N ARG A 40 7.21 5.14 21.96
CA ARG A 40 7.84 6.45 22.17
C ARG A 40 7.35 7.01 23.51
N LYS A 41 8.25 7.27 24.47
CA LYS A 41 7.91 8.18 25.59
C LYS A 41 8.07 9.60 25.09
N ASN A 42 7.02 10.43 25.20
CA ASN A 42 7.17 11.88 25.09
C ASN A 42 6.31 12.58 26.16
N SER A 43 6.85 13.65 26.75
CA SER A 43 6.43 14.28 28.01
C SER A 43 5.19 15.19 27.90
N ARG A 44 4.39 15.10 26.84
CA ARG A 44 3.12 15.85 26.72
C ARG A 44 2.08 14.99 26.01
N ASN A 45 0.99 14.70 26.73
CA ASN A 45 -0.18 13.94 26.33
C ASN A 45 -0.84 14.45 25.02
N LYS A 46 -0.33 14.03 23.86
CA LYS A 46 -1.11 13.97 22.61
C LYS A 46 -0.75 12.67 21.89
N PHE A 47 -1.64 11.69 22.02
CA PHE A 47 -1.62 10.45 21.24
C PHE A 47 -1.89 10.78 19.77
N THR A 48 -0.84 10.87 18.95
CA THR A 48 -1.01 10.77 17.49
C THR A 48 -0.44 9.43 17.06
N GLN A 49 -1.32 8.45 16.98
CA GLN A 49 -1.04 7.10 16.54
C GLN A 49 -0.73 7.12 15.04
N LYS A 50 0.54 7.25 14.66
CA LYS A 50 0.97 7.14 13.27
C LYS A 50 1.51 5.73 13.03
N TYR A 51 0.64 4.84 12.57
CA TYR A 51 1.02 3.52 12.09
C TYR A 51 1.85 3.68 10.80
N ARG A 52 3.06 3.14 10.78
CA ARG A 52 3.86 2.99 9.55
C ARG A 52 4.52 1.62 9.62
N THR A 53 3.85 0.57 9.16
CA THR A 53 4.39 -0.80 9.23
C THR A 53 3.77 -1.77 8.19
N ILE A 54 4.60 -2.20 7.23
CA ILE A 54 4.58 -3.43 6.38
C ILE A 54 3.37 -3.65 5.42
N ASN A 55 2.96 -2.65 4.63
CA ASN A 55 1.76 -2.78 3.77
C ASN A 55 2.01 -2.92 2.25
N SER A 56 3.24 -2.92 1.73
CA SER A 56 3.43 -2.72 0.28
C SER A 56 2.95 -3.87 -0.62
N LEU A 57 3.03 -5.13 -0.17
CA LEU A 57 2.60 -6.29 -0.99
C LEU A 57 1.13 -6.64 -0.72
N ASN A 58 0.74 -6.75 0.54
CA ASN A 58 -0.66 -7.06 0.90
C ASN A 58 -1.65 -5.95 0.49
N ALA A 59 -1.23 -4.68 0.41
CA ALA A 59 -2.15 -3.62 0.00
C ALA A 59 -2.56 -3.72 -1.46
N LEU A 60 -1.66 -4.20 -2.34
CA LEU A 60 -2.00 -4.40 -3.75
C LEU A 60 -2.99 -5.55 -3.89
N ASP A 61 -2.73 -6.68 -3.24
CA ASP A 61 -3.63 -7.84 -3.20
C ASP A 61 -5.03 -7.45 -2.73
N ASP A 62 -5.12 -6.73 -1.60
CA ASP A 62 -6.39 -6.28 -1.02
C ASP A 62 -7.13 -5.34 -1.98
N ASP A 63 -6.43 -4.42 -2.64
CA ASP A 63 -7.06 -3.47 -3.55
C ASP A 63 -7.52 -4.12 -4.86
N VAL A 64 -6.76 -5.09 -5.39
CA VAL A 64 -7.17 -5.88 -6.56
C VAL A 64 -8.41 -6.72 -6.21
N LYS A 65 -8.41 -7.39 -5.06
CA LYS A 65 -9.57 -8.19 -4.60
C LYS A 65 -10.82 -7.35 -4.41
N LYS A 66 -10.71 -6.12 -3.90
CA LYS A 66 -11.87 -5.20 -3.80
C LYS A 66 -12.46 -4.83 -5.16
N VAL A 67 -11.62 -4.61 -6.18
CA VAL A 67 -12.11 -4.32 -7.54
C VAL A 67 -12.86 -5.53 -8.08
N ILE A 68 -12.30 -6.74 -7.93
CA ILE A 68 -12.92 -7.99 -8.38
C ILE A 68 -14.23 -8.25 -7.64
N ALA A 69 -14.25 -8.10 -6.31
CA ALA A 69 -15.43 -8.25 -5.47
C ALA A 69 -16.56 -7.31 -5.92
N LYS A 70 -16.22 -6.04 -6.21
CA LYS A 70 -17.18 -5.05 -6.68
C LYS A 70 -17.70 -5.35 -8.08
N GLN A 71 -16.82 -5.70 -9.02
CA GLN A 71 -17.21 -5.91 -10.42
C GLN A 71 -18.05 -7.17 -10.58
N LEU A 72 -17.64 -8.27 -9.94
CA LEU A 72 -18.32 -9.57 -10.06
C LEU A 72 -19.43 -9.75 -9.01
N SER A 73 -19.63 -8.77 -8.13
CA SER A 73 -20.60 -8.85 -7.01
C SER A 73 -20.41 -10.10 -6.13
N VAL A 74 -19.15 -10.45 -5.85
CA VAL A 74 -18.76 -11.60 -5.00
C VAL A 74 -18.15 -11.11 -3.68
N ASP A 75 -18.29 -11.92 -2.63
CA ASP A 75 -17.67 -11.60 -1.34
C ASP A 75 -16.15 -11.65 -1.44
N GLU A 76 -15.46 -10.62 -0.93
CA GLU A 76 -13.99 -10.53 -0.95
C GLU A 76 -13.33 -11.75 -0.26
N ASP A 77 -13.96 -12.27 0.80
CA ASP A 77 -13.49 -13.45 1.54
C ASP A 77 -13.50 -14.76 0.72
N LYS A 78 -14.27 -14.80 -0.39
CA LYS A 78 -14.32 -15.96 -1.30
C LYS A 78 -13.24 -15.88 -2.38
N ILE A 79 -12.58 -14.73 -2.53
CA ILE A 79 -11.58 -14.49 -3.57
C ILE A 79 -10.21 -14.98 -3.08
N LYS A 80 -9.73 -16.05 -3.71
CA LYS A 80 -8.37 -16.57 -3.49
C LYS A 80 -7.46 -16.11 -4.62
N ASN A 81 -6.16 -16.07 -4.36
CA ASN A 81 -5.20 -15.68 -5.37
C ASN A 81 -5.20 -16.67 -6.55
N GLU A 82 -5.42 -17.95 -6.27
CA GLU A 82 -5.59 -19.01 -7.28
C GLU A 82 -6.96 -19.03 -7.97
N SER A 83 -7.94 -18.21 -7.57
CA SER A 83 -9.27 -18.20 -8.16
C SER A 83 -9.21 -17.76 -9.62
N ASN A 84 -9.80 -18.57 -10.50
CA ASN A 84 -10.05 -18.22 -11.89
C ASN A 84 -11.34 -17.40 -12.01
N PHE A 85 -11.31 -16.31 -12.77
CA PHE A 85 -12.44 -15.39 -12.88
C PHE A 85 -13.71 -16.09 -13.39
N ILE A 86 -13.57 -16.96 -14.40
CA ILE A 86 -14.72 -17.65 -15.02
C ILE A 86 -15.09 -18.89 -14.20
N LYS A 87 -14.12 -19.77 -13.94
CA LYS A 87 -14.40 -21.10 -13.35
C LYS A 87 -14.79 -21.04 -11.88
N ASP A 88 -14.18 -20.13 -11.10
CA ASP A 88 -14.34 -20.09 -9.66
C ASP A 88 -15.18 -18.90 -9.19
N LEU A 89 -15.07 -17.75 -9.85
CA LEU A 89 -15.82 -16.54 -9.50
C LEU A 89 -17.08 -16.32 -10.35
N GLY A 90 -17.30 -17.17 -11.37
CA GLY A 90 -18.51 -17.16 -12.18
C GLY A 90 -18.64 -15.96 -13.13
N ALA A 91 -17.54 -15.27 -13.44
CA ALA A 91 -17.52 -14.22 -14.45
C ALA A 91 -17.87 -14.78 -15.83
N ASP A 92 -18.66 -14.05 -16.60
CA ASP A 92 -18.83 -14.34 -18.02
C ASP A 92 -17.73 -13.66 -18.88
N SER A 93 -17.84 -13.83 -20.21
CA SER A 93 -16.88 -13.22 -21.14
C SER A 93 -16.94 -11.69 -21.15
N LEU A 94 -18.09 -11.08 -20.85
CA LEU A 94 -18.26 -9.63 -20.79
C LEU A 94 -17.73 -9.08 -19.47
N ASP A 95 -18.06 -9.74 -18.36
CA ASP A 95 -17.56 -9.43 -17.01
C ASP A 95 -16.03 -9.40 -16.98
N SER A 96 -15.39 -10.33 -17.69
CA SER A 96 -13.94 -10.40 -17.79
C SER A 96 -13.36 -9.16 -18.48
N VAL A 97 -14.01 -8.66 -19.55
CA VAL A 97 -13.58 -7.43 -20.25
C VAL A 97 -13.77 -6.21 -19.35
N GLU A 98 -14.92 -6.10 -18.70
CA GLU A 98 -15.20 -4.98 -17.79
C GLU A 98 -14.26 -4.97 -16.58
N LEU A 99 -13.94 -6.15 -16.03
CA LEU A 99 -12.98 -6.28 -14.94
C LEU A 99 -11.59 -5.78 -15.33
N ILE A 100 -11.11 -6.16 -16.52
CA ILE A 100 -9.81 -5.69 -17.02
C ILE A 100 -9.81 -4.17 -17.14
N MET A 101 -10.85 -3.57 -17.73
CA MET A 101 -10.98 -2.11 -17.83
C MET A 101 -11.01 -1.43 -16.45
N ALA A 102 -11.72 -2.01 -15.47
CA ALA A 102 -11.76 -1.49 -14.11
C ALA A 102 -10.39 -1.55 -13.41
N LEU A 103 -9.59 -2.59 -13.67
CA LEU A 103 -8.22 -2.69 -13.16
C LEU A 103 -7.29 -1.67 -13.83
N GLU A 104 -7.40 -1.48 -15.15
CA GLU A 104 -6.65 -0.43 -15.87
C GLU A 104 -6.91 0.95 -15.29
N GLU A 105 -8.18 1.33 -15.15
CA GLU A 105 -8.58 2.64 -14.61
C GLU A 105 -8.12 2.81 -13.16
N LYS A 106 -8.31 1.79 -12.32
CA LYS A 106 -7.97 1.85 -10.88
C LYS A 106 -6.49 2.04 -10.64
N PHE A 107 -5.65 1.34 -11.40
CA PHE A 107 -4.21 1.30 -11.17
C PHE A 107 -3.42 2.16 -12.18
N ASN A 108 -4.12 2.83 -13.10
CA ASN A 108 -3.55 3.64 -14.18
C ASN A 108 -2.48 2.85 -14.97
N VAL A 109 -2.82 1.62 -15.35
CA VAL A 109 -1.99 0.74 -16.17
C VAL A 109 -2.63 0.52 -17.54
N THR A 110 -1.83 0.09 -18.51
CA THR A 110 -2.32 -0.30 -19.84
C THR A 110 -2.10 -1.80 -20.02
N ILE A 111 -3.20 -2.53 -20.20
CA ILE A 111 -3.23 -3.96 -20.46
C ILE A 111 -3.52 -4.15 -21.95
N SER A 112 -2.57 -4.73 -22.68
CA SER A 112 -2.82 -5.05 -24.09
C SER A 112 -3.86 -6.16 -24.22
N ASP A 113 -4.60 -6.22 -25.33
CA ASP A 113 -5.56 -7.30 -25.60
C ASP A 113 -4.93 -8.70 -25.45
N GLN A 114 -3.66 -8.84 -25.86
CA GLN A 114 -2.92 -10.09 -25.74
C GLN A 114 -2.60 -10.47 -24.29
N ASP A 115 -2.41 -9.50 -23.42
CA ASP A 115 -2.13 -9.73 -22.00
C ASP A 115 -3.43 -9.92 -21.21
N ALA A 116 -4.50 -9.20 -21.56
CA ALA A 116 -5.84 -9.41 -21.02
C ALA A 116 -6.30 -10.86 -21.19
N LEU A 117 -6.06 -11.46 -22.36
CA LEU A 117 -6.36 -12.87 -22.63
C LEU A 117 -5.57 -13.87 -21.76
N LYS A 118 -4.42 -13.46 -21.22
CA LYS A 118 -3.59 -14.30 -20.34
C LYS A 118 -3.95 -14.11 -18.86
N ILE A 119 -4.60 -13.01 -18.51
CA ILE A 119 -4.99 -12.70 -17.13
C ILE A 119 -6.32 -13.40 -16.86
N THR A 120 -6.25 -14.63 -16.36
CA THR A 120 -7.42 -15.49 -16.10
C THR A 120 -7.67 -15.73 -14.62
N SER A 121 -6.71 -15.39 -13.76
CA SER A 121 -6.76 -15.56 -12.32
C SER A 121 -6.39 -14.30 -11.56
N VAL A 122 -6.77 -14.26 -10.28
CA VAL A 122 -6.50 -13.13 -9.38
C VAL A 122 -5.00 -12.88 -9.25
N GLN A 123 -4.20 -13.94 -9.07
CA GLN A 123 -2.75 -13.82 -8.95
C GLN A 123 -2.11 -13.23 -10.22
N GLU A 124 -2.56 -13.66 -11.40
CA GLU A 124 -2.04 -13.12 -12.67
C GLU A 124 -2.33 -11.62 -12.83
N ALA A 125 -3.51 -11.17 -12.39
CA ALA A 125 -3.85 -9.75 -12.38
C ALA A 125 -2.94 -8.96 -11.42
N ILE A 126 -2.74 -9.47 -10.20
CA ILE A 126 -1.84 -8.87 -9.20
C ILE A 126 -0.41 -8.77 -9.76
N ASP A 127 0.12 -9.86 -10.29
CA ASP A 127 1.47 -9.94 -10.85
C ASP A 127 1.66 -8.97 -12.01
N PHE A 128 0.65 -8.86 -12.89
CA PHE A 128 0.68 -7.93 -14.00
C PHE A 128 0.74 -6.48 -13.51
N ILE A 129 -0.12 -6.10 -12.56
CA ILE A 129 -0.18 -4.75 -12.03
C ILE A 129 1.12 -4.41 -11.28
N GLU A 130 1.62 -5.32 -10.45
CA GLU A 130 2.86 -5.13 -9.69
C GLU A 130 4.06 -4.90 -10.64
N LYS A 131 4.13 -5.68 -11.71
CA LYS A 131 5.18 -5.56 -12.73
C LYS A 131 5.14 -4.22 -13.45
N ASN A 132 3.95 -3.70 -13.76
CA ASN A 132 3.81 -2.43 -14.47
C ASN A 132 4.05 -1.22 -13.53
N GLN A 133 3.65 -1.29 -12.27
CA GLN A 133 3.93 -0.22 -11.30
C GLN A 133 5.43 -0.06 -10.99
N LYS A 134 6.22 -1.14 -11.03
CA LYS A 134 7.68 -1.08 -10.85
C LYS A 134 8.42 -0.49 -12.05
N LYS A 135 7.77 -0.38 -13.22
CA LYS A 135 8.42 0.06 -14.46
C LYS A 135 8.56 1.59 -14.54
N ASP A 136 7.78 2.32 -13.74
CA ASP A 136 7.70 3.79 -13.72
C ASP A 136 8.45 4.45 -12.54
N THR A 137 9.25 3.69 -11.79
CA THR A 137 10.13 4.18 -10.70
C THR A 137 11.59 3.91 -10.99
#